data_AF-A0A528AQJ8-F1
#
_entry.id   AF-A0A528AQJ8-F1
#
_cell.length_a   1.000
_cell.length_b   1.000
_cell.length_c   1.000
_cell.angle_alpha   90.00
_cell.angle_beta   90.00
_cell.angle_gamma   90.00
#
_symmetry.space_group_name_H-M   'P 1'
#
loop_
_entity.id
_entity.type
_entity.pdbx_description
1 polymer ?
#
loop_
_entity_poly.entity_id
_entity_poly.type
_entity_poly.pdbx_seq_one_letter_code
_entity_poly.pdbx_strand_id
1 'polypeptide(L)' 'MCRWAAYFGEAVFLEDIVTAPCHSLIAQSHCAQEAKSPTNGDGFGLAWYGDRPEPGLYRDILPAWSDPNLKSLCRQIKSG' A
#
# COMPACT_ATOMS: atom_id res chain seq x y z
N MET A 1 -2.63 15.15 -4.63
CA MET A 1 -1.25 14.67 -4.88
C MET A 1 -1.25 13.16 -4.62
N CYS A 2 -0.36 12.36 -5.23
CA CYS A 2 -0.25 10.90 -5.02
C CYS A 2 1.09 10.52 -4.32
N ARG A 3 1.13 9.40 -3.58
CA ARG A 3 2.35 8.78 -3.00
C ARG A 3 2.35 7.34 -3.48
N TRP A 4 3.54 6.85 -3.78
CA TRP A 4 3.73 5.53 -4.32
C TRP A 4 5.01 4.94 -3.72
N ALA A 5 5.01 3.63 -3.54
CA ALA A 5 6.20 2.84 -3.28
C ALA A 5 6.18 1.66 -4.25
N ALA A 6 7.36 1.23 -4.68
CA ALA A 6 7.55 0.04 -5.48
C ALA A 6 8.65 -0.79 -4.84
N TYR A 7 8.52 -2.10 -4.95
CA TYR A 7 9.48 -3.05 -4.42
C TYR A 7 9.87 -4.03 -5.52
N PHE A 8 11.17 -4.34 -5.61
CA PHE A 8 11.73 -5.35 -6.49
C PHE A 8 12.92 -5.99 -5.78
N GLY A 9 12.88 -7.30 -5.57
CA GLY A 9 13.86 -8.01 -4.76
C GLY A 9 13.34 -9.35 -4.27
N GLU A 10 13.90 -9.83 -3.16
CA GLU A 10 13.45 -11.07 -2.51
C GLU A 10 11.98 -10.98 -2.05
N ALA A 11 11.27 -12.10 -2.05
CA ALA A 11 9.87 -12.12 -1.65
C ALA A 11 9.65 -11.63 -0.20
N VAL A 12 9.04 -10.46 -0.03
CA VAL A 12 8.64 -9.88 1.27
C VAL A 12 7.13 -9.86 1.41
N PHE A 13 6.61 -9.71 2.63
CA PHE A 13 5.18 -9.49 2.80
C PHE A 13 4.84 -8.05 2.39
N LEU A 14 3.66 -7.85 1.80
CA LEU A 14 3.23 -6.51 1.39
C LEU A 14 3.11 -5.56 2.61
N GLU A 15 2.88 -6.09 3.81
CA GLU A 15 2.88 -5.30 5.04
C GLU A 15 4.22 -4.61 5.31
N ASP A 16 5.34 -5.22 4.93
CA ASP A 16 6.69 -4.69 5.16
C ASP A 16 6.94 -3.38 4.39
N ILE A 17 6.16 -3.13 3.33
CA ILE A 17 6.24 -1.92 2.51
C ILE A 17 5.06 -0.97 2.78
N VAL A 18 3.85 -1.51 2.90
CA VAL A 18 2.61 -0.72 2.85
C VAL A 18 2.15 -0.24 4.23
N THR A 19 2.35 -1.04 5.29
CA THR A 19 1.71 -0.80 6.59
C THR A 19 2.65 -0.76 7.78
N ALA A 20 3.68 -1.61 7.81
CA ALA A 20 4.55 -1.80 8.97
C ALA A 20 5.57 -0.66 9.21
N PRO A 21 6.17 -0.01 8.19
CA PRO A 21 7.12 1.08 8.43
C PRO A 21 6.50 2.23 9.24
N CYS A 22 7.29 2.90 10.09
CA CYS A 22 6.80 4.03 10.90
C CYS A 22 6.24 5.18 10.03
N HIS A 23 6.83 5.38 8.85
CA HIS A 23 6.36 6.31 7.82
C HIS A 23 5.80 5.55 6.61
N SER A 24 4.99 4.50 6.86
CA SER A 24 4.39 3.67 5.81
C SER A 24 3.50 4.45 4.84
N LEU A 25 3.18 3.84 3.70
CA LEU A 25 2.23 4.43 2.75
C LEU A 25 0.87 4.73 3.38
N ILE A 26 0.38 3.87 4.29
CA ILE A 26 -0.84 4.15 5.05
C ILE A 26 -0.66 5.41 5.92
N ALA A 27 0.44 5.53 6.67
CA ALA A 27 0.68 6.72 7.50
C ALA A 27 0.75 8.01 6.65
N GLN A 28 1.43 7.95 5.51
CA GLN A 28 1.53 9.07 4.56
C GLN A 28 0.21 9.38 3.85
N SER A 29 -0.71 8.41 3.72
CA SER A 29 -2.04 8.70 3.18
C SER A 29 -2.85 9.60 4.12
N HIS A 30 -2.63 9.50 5.44
CA HIS A 30 -3.31 10.31 6.44
C HIS A 30 -2.58 11.63 6.74
N CYS A 31 -1.26 11.57 7.01
CA CYS A 31 -0.44 12.71 7.43
C CYS A 31 0.99 12.63 6.87
N ALA A 32 1.15 12.99 5.58
CA ALA A 32 2.45 13.11 4.94
C ALA A 32 3.23 14.34 5.45
N GLN A 33 4.53 14.15 5.71
CA GLN A 33 5.43 15.20 6.20
C GLN A 33 6.11 15.99 5.06
N GLU A 34 6.34 15.35 3.92
CA GLU A 34 7.08 15.92 2.78
C GLU A 34 6.17 16.13 1.56
N ALA A 35 4.93 16.56 1.78
CA ALA A 35 3.97 16.83 0.71
C ALA A 35 3.27 18.18 0.91
N LYS A 36 2.90 18.83 -0.20
CA LYS A 36 2.11 20.09 -0.18
C LYS A 36 0.75 19.93 0.52
N SER A 37 0.20 18.73 0.47
CA SER A 37 -1.05 18.36 1.15
C SER A 37 -0.77 17.14 2.01
N PRO A 38 -1.15 17.16 3.30
CA PRO A 38 -0.83 16.07 4.22
C PRO A 38 -1.65 14.81 3.92
N THR A 39 -2.89 14.97 3.47
CA THR A 39 -3.87 13.88 3.38
C THR A 39 -4.19 13.52 1.94
N ASN A 40 -4.43 12.24 1.73
CA ASN A 40 -4.72 11.59 0.46
C ASN A 40 -5.81 10.55 0.70
N GLY A 41 -7.04 11.06 0.80
CA GLY A 41 -8.22 10.27 1.15
C GLY A 41 -9.05 9.83 -0.05
N ASP A 42 -8.62 10.13 -1.26
CA ASP A 42 -9.41 9.94 -2.49
C ASP A 42 -9.28 8.52 -3.08
N GLY A 43 -8.93 7.53 -2.25
CA GLY A 43 -8.70 6.15 -2.65
C GLY A 43 -7.24 5.72 -2.66
N PHE A 44 -7.02 4.44 -3.00
CA PHE A 44 -5.70 3.84 -3.13
C PHE A 44 -5.69 2.70 -4.16
N GLY A 45 -4.48 2.25 -4.49
CA GLY A 45 -4.26 1.05 -5.29
C GLY A 45 -3.04 0.28 -4.82
N LEU A 46 -3.13 -1.04 -4.91
CA LEU A 46 -2.06 -2.00 -4.62
C LEU A 46 -2.01 -3.00 -5.78
N ALA A 47 -0.81 -3.29 -6.25
CA ALA A 47 -0.54 -4.32 -7.24
C ALA A 47 0.64 -5.16 -6.78
N TRP A 48 0.59 -6.47 -7.02
CA TRP A 48 1.68 -7.38 -6.72
C TRP A 48 1.70 -8.51 -7.74
N TYR A 49 2.89 -9.05 -8.01
CA TYR A 49 3.02 -10.32 -8.71
C TYR A 49 3.07 -11.46 -7.69
N GLY A 50 2.65 -12.65 -8.11
CA GLY A 50 2.72 -13.90 -7.34
C GLY A 50 3.02 -15.03 -8.32
N ASP A 51 2.40 -16.20 -8.13
CA ASP A 51 2.64 -17.36 -9.01
C ASP A 51 2.09 -17.20 -10.44
N ARG A 52 1.30 -16.16 -10.70
CA ARG A 52 0.68 -15.89 -12.01
C ARG A 52 1.41 -14.76 -12.74
N PRO A 53 1.46 -14.80 -14.09
CA PRO A 53 2.07 -13.73 -14.87
C PRO A 53 1.29 -12.42 -14.79
N GLU A 54 -0.03 -12.46 -14.52
CA GLU A 54 -0.83 -11.27 -14.27
C GLU A 54 -0.73 -10.82 -12.80
N PRO A 55 -0.63 -9.51 -12.53
CA PRO A 55 -0.58 -9.01 -11.17
C PRO A 55 -1.94 -9.13 -10.48
N GLY A 56 -1.92 -9.46 -9.19
CA GLY A 56 -3.05 -9.20 -8.31
C GLY A 56 -3.25 -7.69 -8.15
N LEU A 57 -4.51 -7.24 -8.16
CA LEU A 57 -4.87 -5.83 -8.04
C LEU A 57 -5.90 -5.66 -6.93
N TYR A 58 -5.66 -4.71 -6.03
CA TYR A 58 -6.62 -4.30 -5.01
C TYR A 58 -6.74 -2.78 -5.02
N ARG A 59 -7.97 -2.26 -5.15
CA ARG A 59 -8.26 -0.83 -5.35
C ARG A 59 -9.54 -0.47 -4.62
N ASP A 60 -9.56 0.69 -4.00
CA ASP A 60 -10.76 1.25 -3.37
C ASP A 60 -10.77 2.78 -3.54
N ILE A 61 -11.96 3.36 -3.52
CA ILE A 61 -12.19 4.81 -3.52
C ILE A 61 -12.21 5.39 -2.11
N LEU A 62 -12.29 4.53 -1.09
CA LEU A 62 -12.23 4.95 0.31
C LEU A 62 -10.77 5.14 0.78
N PRO A 63 -10.54 5.92 1.84
CA PRO A 63 -9.18 6.15 2.32
C PRO A 63 -8.49 4.88 2.81
N ALA A 64 -7.20 4.74 2.46
CA ALA A 64 -6.39 3.58 2.82
C ALA A 64 -6.30 3.32 4.34
N TRP A 65 -6.26 4.38 5.15
CA TRP A 65 -6.16 4.25 6.61
C TRP A 65 -7.42 3.66 7.27
N SER A 66 -8.56 3.70 6.58
CA SER A 66 -9.84 3.18 7.06
C SER A 66 -10.21 1.81 6.50
N ASP A 67 -9.35 1.21 5.68
CA ASP A 67 -9.64 -0.08 5.05
C ASP A 67 -8.99 -1.26 5.83
N PRO A 68 -9.76 -2.04 6.61
CA PRO A 68 -9.24 -3.22 7.31
C PRO A 68 -8.89 -4.37 6.35
N ASN A 69 -9.49 -4.43 5.16
CA ASN A 69 -9.19 -5.45 4.17
C ASN A 69 -7.81 -5.21 3.56
N LEU A 70 -7.45 -3.95 3.27
CA LEU A 70 -6.09 -3.59 2.86
C LEU A 70 -5.05 -4.13 3.85
N LYS A 71 -5.25 -3.85 5.15
CA LYS A 71 -4.34 -4.33 6.20
C LYS A 71 -4.29 -5.86 6.30
N SER A 72 -5.44 -6.52 6.18
CA SER A 72 -5.55 -7.99 6.20
C SER A 72 -4.80 -8.63 5.03
N LEU A 73 -5.03 -8.12 3.81
CA LEU A 73 -4.36 -8.57 2.59
C LEU A 73 -2.85 -8.36 2.67
N CYS A 74 -2.40 -7.19 3.10
CA CYS A 74 -0.98 -6.88 3.21
C CYS A 74 -0.22 -7.87 4.12
N ARG A 75 -0.86 -8.34 5.18
CA ARG A 75 -0.29 -9.29 6.14
C ARG A 75 -0.20 -10.73 5.60
N GLN A 76 -1.03 -11.10 4.64
CA GLN A 76 -1.10 -12.48 4.14
C GLN A 76 -0.37 -12.67 2.81
N ILE A 77 -0.23 -11.62 2.02
CA ILE A 77 0.29 -11.70 0.65
C ILE A 77 1.78 -11.35 0.64
N LYS A 78 2.57 -12.17 -0.06
CA LYS A 78 3.97 -11.89 -0.40
C LYS A 78 4.11 -11.36 -1.82
N SER A 79 5.11 -10.53 -2.05
CA SER A 79 5.58 -10.21 -3.40
C SER A 79 6.19 -11.47 -4.04
N GLY A 80 5.87 -11.68 -5.33
CA GLY A 80 6.50 -12.68 -6.19
C GLY A 80 7.75 -12.19 -6.90
#